data_AF-A0A9X1Z109-F1
#
_entry.id   AF-A0A9X1Z109-F1
#
_cell.length_a   1.000
_cell.length_b   1.000
_cell.length_c   1.000
_cell.angle_alpha   90.00
_cell.angle_beta   90.00
_cell.angle_gamma   90.00
#
_symmetry.space_group_name_H-M   'P 1'
#
loop_
_entity.id
_entity.type
_entity.pdbx_description
1 polymer ?
#
loop_
_entity_poly.entity_id
_entity_poly.type
_entity_poly.pdbx_seq_one_letter_code
_entity_poly.pdbx_strand_id
1 'polypeptide(L)' 'MAAKVEYVVVDGCIQDGGEVVKKGEVYVPPSTEVRDQLLAEGKIAKRGKLDADQAEDS' A
#
# COMPACT_ATOMS: atom_id res chain seq x y z
N MET A 1 20.06 -6.28 -5.81
CA MET A 1 19.45 -4.98 -5.44
C MET A 1 18.09 -5.30 -4.85
N ALA A 2 17.84 -4.98 -3.58
CA ALA A 2 16.60 -5.34 -2.90
C ALA A 2 15.42 -4.59 -3.52
N ALA A 3 14.48 -5.33 -4.13
CA ALA A 3 13.23 -4.76 -4.59
C ALA A 3 12.49 -4.20 -3.36
N LYS A 4 12.41 -2.87 -3.26
CA LYS A 4 11.52 -2.23 -2.30
C LYS A 4 10.10 -2.58 -2.74
N VAL A 5 9.46 -3.49 -2.03
CA VAL A 5 8.06 -3.82 -2.28
C VAL A 5 7.26 -2.57 -1.92
N GLU A 6 6.68 -1.92 -2.92
CA GLU A 6 5.78 -0.79 -2.72
C GLU A 6 4.41 -1.30 -2.26
N TYR A 7 3.75 -0.58 -1.37
CA TYR A 7 2.39 -0.85 -0.93
C TYR A 7 1.49 0.32 -1.33
N VAL A 8 0.21 0.06 -1.51
CA VAL A 8 -0.78 1.10 -1.79
C VAL A 8 -1.88 1.03 -0.75
N VAL A 9 -2.34 2.19 -0.28
CA VAL A 9 -3.51 2.25 0.61
C VAL A 9 -4.74 1.92 -0.22
N VAL A 10 -5.46 0.87 0.15
CA VAL A 10 -6.69 0.45 -0.56
C VAL A 10 -7.94 0.79 0.23
N ASP A 11 -7.78 1.06 1.53
CA ASP A 11 -8.88 1.42 2.41
C ASP A 11 -8.49 2.52 3.40
N GLY A 12 -9.36 3.54 3.50
CA GLY A 12 -9.19 4.67 4.41
C GLY A 12 -7.96 5.56 4.13
N CYS A 13 -7.27 5.92 5.20
CA CYS A 13 -6.02 6.67 5.18
C CYS A 13 -5.10 6.18 6.30
N ILE A 14 -3.80 6.30 6.09
CA ILE A 14 -2.77 5.89 7.03
C ILE A 14 -2.07 7.13 7.51
N GLN A 15 -2.06 7.32 8.82
CA GLN A 15 -1.30 8.39 9.44
C GLN A 15 0.02 7.79 9.93
N ASP A 16 1.12 8.20 9.29
CA ASP A 16 2.47 7.82 9.65
C ASP A 16 3.18 9.05 10.21
N GLY A 17 3.20 9.14 11.55
CA GLY A 17 3.67 10.33 12.25
C GLY A 17 2.89 11.60 11.85
N GLY A 18 3.54 12.47 11.06
CA GLY A 18 2.97 13.73 10.56
C GLY A 18 2.45 13.67 9.12
N GLU A 19 2.64 12.56 8.42
CA GLU A 19 2.18 12.39 7.05
C GLU A 19 0.90 11.55 7.00
N VAL A 20 -0.06 11.96 6.18
CA VAL A 20 -1.32 11.22 5.98
C VAL A 20 -1.35 10.73 4.54
N VAL A 21 -1.24 9.42 4.37
CA VAL A 21 -1.28 8.74 3.06
C VAL A 21 -2.71 8.26 2.81
N LYS A 22 -3.33 8.73 1.74
CA LYS A 22 -4.74 8.44 1.44
C LYS A 22 -4.87 7.19 0.57
N LYS A 23 -6.09 6.64 0.53
CA LYS A 23 -6.46 5.59 -0.44
C LYS A 23 -6.02 5.96 -1.87
N GLY A 24 -5.37 5.01 -2.53
CA GLY A 24 -4.78 5.15 -3.87
C GLY A 24 -3.33 5.62 -3.85
N GLU A 25 -2.82 6.13 -2.73
CA GLU A 25 -1.44 6.57 -2.61
C GLU A 25 -0.50 5.44 -2.19
N VAL A 26 0.74 5.57 -2.63
CA VAL A 26 1.81 4.64 -2.28
C VAL A 26 2.20 4.88 -0.83
N TYR A 27 2.09 3.82 -0.03
CA TYR A 27 2.57 3.81 1.33
C TYR A 27 3.83 2.94 1.40
N VAL A 28 4.86 3.44 2.05
CA VAL A 28 6.07 2.68 2.36
C VAL A 28 6.09 2.47 3.87
N PRO A 29 5.76 1.26 4.35
CA PRO A 29 5.74 1.00 5.78
C PRO A 29 7.13 1.24 6.38
N PRO A 30 7.23 1.94 7.53
CA PRO A 30 8.51 2.22 8.18
C PRO A 30 9.15 0.95 8.78
N SER A 31 8.32 -0.04 9.13
CA SER A 31 8.73 -1.31 9.75
C SER A 31 7.88 -2.48 9.25
N THR A 32 8.42 -3.70 9.36
CA THR A 32 7.69 -4.93 9.02
C THR A 32 6.46 -5.15 9.90
N GLU A 33 6.51 -4.79 11.18
CA GLU A 33 5.33 -4.91 12.07
C GLU A 33 4.14 -4.07 11.57
N VAL A 34 4.40 -2.81 11.21
CA VAL A 34 3.38 -1.89 10.68
C VAL A 34 2.83 -2.40 9.35
N ARG A 35 3.70 -2.89 8.47
CA ARG A 35 3.32 -3.52 7.20
C ARG A 35 2.37 -4.70 7.42
N ASP A 36 2.74 -5.65 8.26
CA ASP A 36 1.97 -6.86 8.50
C ASP A 36 0.63 -6.55 9.18
N GLN A 37 0.61 -5.60 10.11
CA GLN A 37 -0.61 -5.11 10.72
C GLN A 37 -1.57 -4.49 9.70
N LEU A 38 -1.08 -3.56 8.87
CA LEU A 38 -1.90 -2.89 7.86
C LEU A 38 -2.38 -3.83 6.75
N LEU A 39 -1.58 -4.84 6.41
CA LEU A 39 -1.98 -5.92 5.49
C LEU A 39 -3.06 -6.80 6.12
N ALA A 40 -2.91 -7.17 7.40
CA ALA A 40 -3.88 -7.98 8.13
C ALA A 40 -5.21 -7.24 8.31
N GLU A 41 -5.17 -5.93 8.55
CA GLU A 41 -6.35 -5.06 8.59
C GLU A 41 -6.96 -4.82 7.20
N GLY A 42 -6.26 -5.15 6.11
CA GLY A 42 -6.72 -4.88 4.74
C GLY A 42 -6.65 -3.41 4.33
N LYS A 43 -5.92 -2.57 5.08
CA LYS A 43 -5.74 -1.14 4.79
C LYS A 43 -4.79 -0.88 3.63
N ILE A 44 -3.75 -1.71 3.51
CA ILE A 44 -2.79 -1.66 2.40
C ILE A 44 -2.77 -2.97 1.61
N ALA A 45 -2.42 -2.87 0.34
CA ALA A 45 -2.13 -4.01 -0.51
C ALA A 45 -0.71 -3.92 -1.06
N LYS A 46 -0.07 -5.07 -1.28
CA LYS A 46 1.20 -5.14 -2.02
C LYS A 46 0.96 -4.63 -3.43
N ARG A 47 1.68 -3.57 -3.83
CA ARG A 47 1.77 -3.09 -5.21
C ARG A 47 2.74 -3.96 -6.03
N GLY A 48 2.72 -5.27 -5.79
CA GLY A 48 3.55 -6.22 -6.50
C GLY A 48 2.96 -6.44 -7.88
N LYS A 49 3.59 -5.87 -8.92
CA LYS A 49 3.20 -6.01 -10.33
C LYS A 49 1.69 -5.84 -10.54
N LEU A 50 1.24 -4.59 -10.65
CA LEU A 50 0.23 -4.33 -11.68
C LEU A 50 0.91 -4.59 -13.03
N ASP A 51 1.05 -5.87 -13.39
CA ASP A 51 1.00 -6.24 -14.79
C ASP A 51 -0.38 -5.74 -15.27
N ALA A 52 -0.39 -4.60 -15.97
CA ALA A 52 -1.14 -4.30 -17.18
C ALA A 52 -2.59 -4.86 -17.40
N ASP A 53 -3.37 -5.21 -16.37
CA ASP A 53 -4.68 -5.86 -16.56
C ASP A 53 -5.78 -5.31 -15.64
N GLN A 54 -5.82 -3.99 -15.47
CA GLN A 54 -7.08 -3.28 -15.16
C GLN A 54 -7.08 -1.94 -15.92
N ALA A 55 -6.90 -2.02 -17.23
CA ALA A 55 -7.72 -1.22 -18.13
C ALA A 55 -8.89 -2.13 -18.55
N GLU A 56 -10.07 -1.54 -18.70
CA GLU A 56 -11.31 -2.17 -19.24
C GLU A 56 -12.28 -2.77 -18.20
N ASP A 57 -13.07 -1.88 -17.62
CA ASP A 57 -14.52 -2.03 -17.36
C ASP A 57 -15.05 -0.58 -17.24
N SER A 58 -15.87 0.01 -18.11
CA SER A 58 -16.69 -0.41 -19.26
C SER A 58 -16.88 0.79 -20.21
#